data_AF-A0A4V1XYF9-F1
#
_entry.id   AF-A0A4V1XYF9-F1
#
_cell.length_a   1.000
_cell.length_b   1.000
_cell.length_c   1.000
_cell.angle_alpha   90.00
_cell.angle_beta   90.00
_cell.angle_gamma   90.00
#
_symmetry.space_group_name_H-M   'P 1'
#
loop_
_entity.id
_entity.type
_entity.pdbx_description
1 polymer ?
#
loop_
_entity_poly.entity_id
_entity_poly.type
_entity_poly.pdbx_seq_one_letter_code
_entity_poly.pdbx_strand_id
1 'polypeptide(L)'
;MSTSNNINCPSNAVDESVNLSIPQDITYAVIPGQNVSTAMVNCCRPNPVHIVDVCWNWCQIPSSMTNDADESGVMFSFGRCLDANGHNISQSNGLLTHMASSATPNHGVTLAGLALVAVAVLHLLI
;
A
#
# COMPACT_ATOMS: atom_id res chain seq x y z
N MET A 1 5.98 -42.10 -4.51
CA MET A 1 5.78 -41.11 -5.59
C MET A 1 5.74 -39.74 -4.94
N SER A 2 6.82 -38.98 -5.07
CA SER A 2 6.90 -37.58 -4.65
C SER A 2 7.71 -36.84 -5.71
N THR A 3 7.05 -36.44 -6.78
CA THR A 3 7.61 -35.49 -7.74
C THR A 3 7.64 -34.13 -7.06
N SER A 4 8.78 -33.79 -6.46
CA SER A 4 9.10 -32.39 -6.12
C SER A 4 9.17 -31.62 -7.43
N ASN A 5 8.05 -31.04 -7.84
CA ASN A 5 8.04 -30.02 -8.86
C ASN A 5 8.77 -28.82 -8.25
N ASN A 6 10.03 -28.64 -8.60
CA ASN A 6 10.84 -27.51 -8.19
C ASN A 6 10.33 -26.28 -8.94
N ILE A 7 9.19 -25.75 -8.50
CA ILE A 7 8.59 -24.54 -9.05
C ILE A 7 9.56 -23.42 -8.71
N ASN A 8 10.19 -22.85 -9.74
CA ASN A 8 11.14 -21.77 -9.56
C ASN A 8 10.37 -20.45 -9.54
N CYS A 9 10.10 -19.94 -8.34
CA CYS A 9 9.42 -18.66 -8.19
C CYS A 9 10.39 -17.50 -8.45
N PRO A 10 9.94 -16.42 -9.11
CA PRO A 10 10.75 -15.22 -9.24
C PRO A 10 11.07 -14.68 -7.85
N SER A 11 12.34 -14.36 -7.59
CA SER A 11 12.79 -13.87 -6.28
C SER A 11 13.05 -12.37 -6.25
N ASN A 12 13.11 -11.73 -7.42
CA ASN A 12 13.66 -10.39 -7.58
C ASN A 12 12.63 -9.31 -7.92
N ALA A 13 11.50 -9.64 -8.53
CA ALA A 13 10.47 -8.69 -8.87
C ALA A 13 9.08 -9.34 -8.96
N VAL A 14 8.08 -8.66 -8.44
CA VAL A 14 6.68 -8.89 -8.81
C VAL A 14 6.42 -7.96 -10.00
N ASP A 15 6.26 -8.49 -11.20
CA ASP A 15 5.95 -7.66 -12.37
C ASP A 15 4.47 -7.21 -12.30
N GLU A 16 4.18 -5.94 -12.56
CA GLU A 16 2.80 -5.42 -12.60
C GLU A 16 1.93 -6.12 -13.65
N SER A 17 2.54 -6.72 -14.67
CA SER A 17 1.86 -7.54 -15.68
C SER A 17 1.45 -8.93 -15.18
N VAL A 18 1.86 -9.33 -13.98
CA VAL A 18 1.38 -10.58 -13.38
C VAL A 18 -0.10 -10.38 -13.02
N ASN A 19 -0.97 -10.99 -13.82
CA ASN A 19 -2.40 -10.99 -13.59
C ASN A 19 -2.75 -11.93 -12.43
N LEU A 20 -2.48 -11.48 -11.21
CA LEU A 20 -2.82 -12.16 -9.99
C LEU A 20 -4.34 -12.10 -9.79
N SER A 21 -4.94 -13.23 -9.42
CA SER A 21 -6.38 -13.29 -9.07
C SER A 21 -6.66 -12.65 -7.70
N ILE A 22 -6.26 -11.39 -7.53
CA ILE A 22 -6.44 -10.57 -6.33
C ILE A 22 -7.51 -9.51 -6.64
N PRO A 23 -8.49 -9.29 -5.74
CA PRO A 23 -9.49 -8.23 -5.92
C PRO A 23 -8.82 -6.86 -6.08
N GLN A 24 -9.26 -6.09 -7.09
CA GLN A 24 -8.67 -4.80 -7.46
C GLN A 24 -9.30 -3.61 -6.72
N ASP A 25 -10.38 -3.86 -5.97
CA ASP A 25 -11.14 -2.90 -5.17
C ASP A 25 -10.59 -2.71 -3.75
N ILE A 26 -9.49 -3.38 -3.41
CA ILE A 26 -8.81 -3.28 -2.10
C ILE A 26 -7.37 -2.82 -2.29
N THR A 27 -6.84 -2.11 -1.30
CA THR A 27 -5.40 -1.81 -1.25
C THR A 27 -4.65 -3.03 -0.72
N TYR A 28 -3.70 -3.56 -1.47
CA TYR A 28 -2.99 -4.80 -1.14
C TYR A 28 -1.48 -4.70 -1.38
N ALA A 29 -0.74 -5.60 -0.72
CA ALA A 29 0.70 -5.79 -0.93
C ALA A 29 0.98 -7.23 -1.38
N VAL A 30 2.01 -7.39 -2.21
CA VAL A 30 2.47 -8.68 -2.72
C VAL A 30 3.98 -8.79 -2.54
N ILE A 31 4.45 -9.94 -2.06
CA ILE A 31 5.87 -10.31 -2.02
C ILE A 31 6.11 -11.71 -2.59
N PRO A 32 7.29 -12.00 -3.17
CA PRO A 32 7.63 -13.35 -3.62
C PRO A 32 7.77 -14.30 -2.43
N GLY A 33 7.25 -15.52 -2.59
CA GLY A 33 7.41 -16.59 -1.63
C GLY A 33 6.42 -17.73 -1.84
N GLN A 34 6.93 -18.97 -1.72
CA GLN A 34 6.13 -20.20 -1.82
C GLN A 34 5.40 -20.58 -0.54
N ASN A 35 5.82 -19.99 0.58
CA ASN A 35 5.27 -20.23 1.90
C ASN A 35 4.81 -18.91 2.49
N VAL A 36 3.88 -18.99 3.44
CA VAL A 36 3.40 -17.82 4.17
C VAL A 36 4.56 -17.20 4.95
N SER A 37 4.96 -16.00 4.56
CA SER A 37 6.05 -15.25 5.21
C SER A 37 5.59 -14.75 6.59
N THR A 38 6.39 -15.04 7.63
CA THR A 38 6.12 -14.51 8.99
C THR A 38 6.11 -12.99 9.01
N ALA A 39 6.98 -12.34 8.23
CA ALA A 39 6.99 -10.88 8.11
C ALA A 39 5.69 -10.37 7.49
N MET A 40 5.20 -11.03 6.43
CA MET A 40 3.91 -10.70 5.82
C MET A 40 2.78 -10.89 6.83
N VAL A 41 2.77 -11.99 7.58
CA VAL A 41 1.77 -12.23 8.63
C VAL A 41 1.76 -11.11 9.65
N ASN A 42 2.92 -10.67 10.13
CA ASN A 42 2.99 -9.60 11.13
C ASN A 42 2.52 -8.25 10.57
N CYS A 43 2.84 -7.91 9.32
CA CYS A 43 2.50 -6.63 8.71
C CYS A 43 1.07 -6.55 8.19
N CYS A 44 0.44 -7.68 7.89
CA CYS A 44 -0.93 -7.73 7.37
C CYS A 44 -1.99 -7.77 8.47
N ARG A 45 -1.64 -7.99 9.73
CA ARG A 45 -2.64 -8.11 10.82
C ARG A 45 -3.56 -6.89 10.88
N PRO A 46 -4.89 -7.10 11.03
CA PRO A 46 -5.58 -8.38 11.30
C PRO A 46 -5.93 -9.19 10.04
N ASN A 47 -5.61 -8.70 8.84
CA ASN A 47 -5.96 -9.36 7.59
C ASN A 47 -5.11 -10.62 7.37
N PRO A 48 -5.70 -11.71 6.87
CA PRO A 48 -4.97 -12.94 6.56
C PRO A 48 -4.02 -12.75 5.37
N VAL A 49 -2.93 -13.54 5.39
CA VAL A 49 -2.02 -13.66 4.25
C VAL A 49 -2.42 -14.87 3.42
N HIS A 50 -2.41 -14.70 2.11
CA HIS A 50 -2.74 -15.72 1.14
C HIS A 50 -1.55 -15.99 0.22
N ILE A 51 -1.53 -17.17 -0.40
CA ILE A 51 -0.61 -17.48 -1.48
C ILE A 51 -1.42 -17.55 -2.77
N VAL A 52 -0.98 -16.82 -3.79
CA VAL A 52 -1.55 -16.85 -5.15
C VAL A 52 -0.49 -17.32 -6.13
N ASP A 53 -0.92 -18.11 -7.13
CA ASP A 53 -0.07 -18.73 -8.15
C ASP A 53 1.17 -19.46 -7.61
N VAL A 54 1.06 -20.00 -6.38
CA VAL A 54 2.10 -20.75 -5.67
C VAL A 54 3.36 -19.93 -5.32
N CYS A 55 3.54 -18.73 -5.88
CA CYS A 55 4.77 -17.96 -5.80
C CYS A 55 4.65 -16.63 -5.08
N TRP A 56 3.45 -16.20 -4.72
CA TRP A 56 3.23 -14.84 -4.25
C TRP A 56 2.44 -14.84 -2.97
N ASN A 57 3.05 -14.29 -1.92
CA ASN A 57 2.35 -13.94 -0.70
C ASN A 57 1.63 -12.62 -0.94
N TRP A 58 0.36 -12.52 -0.58
CA TRP A 58 -0.37 -11.27 -0.63
C TRP A 58 -1.32 -11.11 0.54
N CYS A 59 -1.69 -9.87 0.83
CA CYS A 59 -2.72 -9.54 1.79
C CYS A 59 -3.31 -8.16 1.50
N GLN A 60 -4.52 -7.91 2.02
CA GLN A 60 -5.03 -6.55 2.12
C GLN A 60 -4.21 -5.77 3.16
N ILE A 61 -3.75 -4.57 2.79
CA ILE A 61 -2.99 -3.71 3.71
C ILE A 61 -3.93 -3.21 4.82
N PRO A 62 -3.53 -3.24 6.11
CA PRO A 62 -4.34 -2.72 7.20
C PRO A 62 -4.69 -1.24 7.02
N SER A 63 -5.91 -0.86 7.39
CA SER A 63 -6.37 0.54 7.28
C SER A 63 -5.50 1.53 8.04
N SER A 64 -4.85 1.10 9.12
CA SER A 64 -3.89 1.93 9.87
C SER A 64 -2.69 2.41 9.04
N MET A 65 -2.41 1.78 7.90
CA MET A 65 -1.35 2.17 6.96
C MET A 65 -1.88 2.83 5.68
N THR A 66 -3.19 2.73 5.39
CA THR A 66 -3.81 3.28 4.18
C THR A 66 -4.62 4.55 4.43
N ASN A 67 -5.03 4.81 5.67
CA ASN A 67 -5.79 6.01 6.01
C ASN A 67 -4.93 7.26 5.75
N ASP A 68 -5.45 8.16 4.91
CA ASP A 68 -4.84 9.44 4.53
C ASP A 68 -3.44 9.34 3.89
N ALA A 69 -3.04 8.15 3.44
CA ALA A 69 -1.76 7.92 2.78
C ALA A 69 -1.94 7.78 1.27
N ASP A 70 -1.05 8.42 0.51
CA ASP A 70 -0.88 8.12 -0.90
C ASP A 70 -0.13 6.79 -1.08
N GLU A 71 -0.04 6.32 -2.33
CA GLU A 71 0.62 5.06 -2.67
C GLU A 71 2.06 4.99 -2.13
N SER A 72 2.82 6.09 -2.25
CA SER A 72 4.20 6.17 -1.77
C SER A 72 4.28 6.03 -0.25
N GLY A 73 3.37 6.67 0.48
CA GLY A 73 3.25 6.56 1.93
C GLY A 73 2.88 5.15 2.38
N VAL A 74 1.96 4.49 1.67
CA VAL A 74 1.57 3.09 1.91
C VAL A 74 2.75 2.16 1.68
N MET A 75 3.41 2.27 0.52
CA MET A 75 4.57 1.45 0.15
C MET A 75 5.69 1.60 1.17
N PHE A 76 6.02 2.84 1.58
CA PHE A 76 7.04 3.11 2.58
C PHE A 76 6.67 2.52 3.95
N SER A 77 5.44 2.71 4.40
CA SER A 77 4.99 2.23 5.72
C SER A 77 4.98 0.71 5.80
N PHE A 78 4.41 0.05 4.78
CA PHE A 78 4.39 -1.40 4.69
C PHE A 78 5.80 -1.96 4.54
N GLY A 79 6.63 -1.31 3.73
CA GLY A 79 8.02 -1.70 3.56
C GLY A 79 8.84 -1.62 4.84
N ARG A 80 8.66 -0.55 5.64
CA ARG A 80 9.28 -0.46 6.95
C ARG A 80 8.84 -1.56 7.91
N CYS A 81 7.58 -1.97 7.85
CA CYS A 81 7.11 -3.08 8.66
C CYS A 81 7.81 -4.39 8.28
N LEU A 82 7.91 -4.68 6.99
CA LEU A 82 8.59 -5.88 6.48
C LEU A 82 10.06 -5.90 6.89
N ASP A 83 10.79 -4.78 6.74
CA ASP A 83 12.19 -4.65 7.17
C ASP A 83 12.35 -4.88 8.67
N ALA A 84 11.49 -4.27 9.49
CA ALA A 84 11.47 -4.47 10.94
C ALA A 84 11.19 -5.93 11.36
N ASN A 85 10.58 -6.72 10.48
CA ASN A 85 10.31 -8.16 10.69
C ASN A 85 11.30 -9.06 9.94
N GLY A 86 12.45 -8.53 9.50
CA GLY A 86 13.55 -9.29 8.91
C GLY A 86 13.37 -9.61 7.43
N HIS A 87 12.41 -9.00 6.74
CA HIS A 87 12.26 -9.10 5.29
C HIS A 87 12.94 -7.91 4.62
N ASN A 88 14.18 -8.11 4.16
CA ASN A 88 14.97 -7.04 3.55
C ASN A 88 14.52 -6.77 2.11
N ILE A 89 13.77 -5.68 1.94
CA ILE A 89 13.22 -5.22 0.66
C ILE A 89 14.24 -4.39 -0.12
N SER A 90 15.29 -3.87 0.52
CA SER A 90 16.37 -3.15 -0.18
C SER A 90 17.18 -4.07 -1.11
N GLN A 91 17.02 -5.38 -0.95
CA GLN A 91 17.70 -6.39 -1.76
C GLN A 91 16.81 -6.97 -2.88
N SER A 92 15.51 -6.65 -2.93
CA SER A 92 14.59 -7.14 -3.94
C SER A 92 13.57 -6.07 -4.33
N ASN A 93 13.29 -5.90 -5.64
CA ASN A 93 12.06 -5.23 -6.10
C ASN A 93 10.82 -6.12 -5.81
N GLY A 94 10.87 -6.88 -4.72
CA GLY A 94 9.93 -7.91 -4.35
C GLY A 94 8.75 -7.38 -3.56
N LEU A 95 8.53 -6.07 -3.48
CA LEU A 95 7.30 -5.51 -2.94
C LEU A 95 6.54 -4.81 -4.05
N LEU A 96 5.35 -5.33 -4.36
CA LEU A 96 4.34 -4.65 -5.16
C LEU A 96 3.23 -4.17 -4.24
N THR A 97 2.79 -2.94 -4.40
CA THR A 97 1.58 -2.41 -3.76
C THR A 97 0.58 -1.99 -4.81
N HIS A 98 -0.70 -2.26 -4.55
CA HIS A 98 -1.81 -1.78 -5.37
C HIS A 98 -2.71 -0.92 -4.50
N MET A 99 -3.16 0.22 -5.04
CA MET A 99 -4.12 1.11 -4.39
C MET A 99 -5.50 0.93 -5.01
N ALA A 100 -6.52 0.71 -4.19
CA ALA A 100 -7.90 0.72 -4.66
C ALA A 100 -8.22 2.08 -5.31
N SER A 101 -8.90 2.08 -6.45
CA SER A 101 -9.22 3.29 -7.24
C SER A 101 -10.09 4.34 -6.54
N SER A 102 -10.50 4.12 -5.28
CA SER A 102 -11.25 5.06 -4.43
C SER A 102 -10.42 5.67 -3.29
N ALA A 103 -9.17 5.25 -3.12
CA ALA A 103 -8.24 5.75 -2.09
C ALA A 103 -7.46 6.99 -2.52
N THR A 104 -7.90 7.71 -3.55
CA THR A 104 -7.41 9.07 -3.83
C THR A 104 -7.73 9.91 -2.60
N PRO A 105 -6.73 10.44 -1.86
CA PRO A 105 -7.01 11.39 -0.80
C PRO A 105 -7.74 12.55 -1.46
N ASN A 106 -9.00 12.76 -1.09
CA ASN A 106 -9.67 14.00 -1.40
C ASN A 106 -8.92 15.09 -0.64
N HIS A 107 -7.83 15.61 -1.22
CA HIS A 107 -7.37 16.96 -0.92
C HIS A 107 -8.43 17.91 -1.48
N GLY A 108 -9.58 17.92 -0.82
CA GLY A 108 -10.56 18.98 -0.91
C GLY A 108 -9.94 20.22 -0.32
N VAL A 109 -9.05 20.87 -1.06
CA VAL A 109 -8.76 22.28 -0.88
C VAL A 109 -10.01 23.00 -1.40
N THR A 110 -11.06 23.05 -0.58
CA THR A 110 -12.15 24.00 -0.79
C THR A 110 -11.55 25.38 -0.64
N LEU A 111 -11.17 25.97 -1.77
CA LEU A 111 -10.77 27.35 -1.93
C LEU A 111 -12.03 28.25 -1.77
N ALA A 112 -12.71 28.15 -0.64
CA ALA A 112 -13.89 28.92 -0.30
C ALA A 112 -13.66 29.56 1.06
N GLY A 113 -13.10 30.78 1.06
CA GLY A 113 -12.96 31.52 2.31
C GLY A 113 -11.91 32.63 2.35
N LEU A 114 -11.82 33.47 1.33
CA LEU A 114 -11.17 34.78 1.47
C LEU A 114 -12.11 35.86 0.96
N ALA A 115 -13.14 36.17 1.75
CA ALA A 115 -13.88 37.41 1.65
C ALA A 115 -13.34 38.39 2.70
N LEU A 116 -12.38 39.24 2.31
CA LEU A 116 -12.04 40.42 3.10
C LEU A 116 -12.94 41.57 2.64
N VAL A 117 -14.00 41.82 3.41
CA VAL A 117 -14.85 43.01 3.27
C VAL A 117 -14.12 44.18 3.95
N ALA A 118 -13.52 45.06 3.16
CA ALA A 118 -12.98 46.33 3.64
C ALA A 118 -14.09 47.40 3.57
N VAL A 119 -14.73 47.71 4.70
CA VAL A 119 -15.53 48.94 4.83
C VAL A 119 -14.65 49.97 5.54
N ALA A 120 -14.11 50.91 4.75
CA ALA A 120 -13.38 52.06 5.27
C ALA A 120 -14.37 53.02 5.97
N VAL A 121 -14.22 53.20 7.28
CA VAL A 121 -14.90 54.23 8.06
C VAL A 121 -14.18 55.55 7.80
N LEU A 122 -14.76 56.43 6.98
CA LEU A 122 -14.31 57.81 6.84
C LEU A 122 -15.44 58.77 7.22
N HIS A 123 -15.70 58.92 8.52
CA HIS A 123 -16.37 60.09 9.07
C HIS A 123 -15.91 60.30 10.51
N LEU A 124 -14.86 61.11 10.70
CA LEU A 124 -14.61 61.87 11.93
C LEU A 124 -13.46 62.88 11.72
N LEU A 125 -13.77 63.98 11.04
CA LEU A 125 -13.15 65.31 11.10
C LEU A 125 -14.27 66.23 10.56
N ILE A 126 -15.12 66.92 11.34
CA ILE A 126 -14.86 68.02 12.30
C ILE A 126 -13.57 68.77 12.01
#